data_AF-U6DH82-F1
#
_entry.id   AF-U6DH82-F1
#
_cell.length_a   1.000
_cell.length_b   1.000
_cell.length_c   1.000
_cell.angle_alpha   90.00
_cell.angle_beta   90.00
_cell.angle_gamma   90.00
#
_symmetry.space_group_name_H-M   'P 1'
#
loop_
_entity.id
_entity.type
_entity.pdbx_description
1 polymer ?
#
loop_
_entity_poly.entity_id
_entity_poly.type
_entity_poly.pdbx_seq_one_letter_code
_entity_poly.pdbx_strand_id
1 'polypeptide(L)'
;WVGRTNETHTYWGGSLPGAQKCACGLQGNCLDSQYHCNCDAARNEWTSDTVVLSHKEPLPVTQVVMRDTDRPYSEAAYALGPLLCSGDNSFWNSASFNTETSYLHFPTFRGELSADVSFFFKTTAPSGVFVENLGITDFIRLELHTPAEVTFSFDVGNGQCEVTVRSPTPFNDNRWHHVRAERNVKEATLQVDQLPSKTQAAPADGHARLQLNSQLFVGGTATRQRGFLGCIRSLRLNGLALDLEERATMTPGVDPGCPGHCSSYGHLCHNGGRCRERPRGITCDCAVSAYDGPFCESEISAYFG
;
A
#
# COMPACT_ATOMS: atom_id res chain seq x y z
N TRP A 1 11.44 -19.34 -20.32
CA TRP A 1 10.26 -19.38 -19.42
C TRP A 1 9.15 -18.52 -20.00
N VAL A 2 7.92 -18.72 -19.57
CA VAL A 2 6.74 -17.97 -20.02
C VAL A 2 6.11 -17.27 -18.83
N GLY A 3 5.77 -16.00 -19.03
CA GLY A 3 5.14 -15.15 -18.03
C GLY A 3 3.63 -15.03 -18.20
N ARG A 4 3.00 -14.14 -17.41
CA ARG A 4 1.56 -13.84 -17.52
C ARG A 4 1.14 -13.24 -18.87
N THR A 5 2.07 -12.64 -19.59
CA THR A 5 1.84 -12.06 -20.93
C THR A 5 1.86 -13.12 -22.03
N ASN A 6 2.13 -14.38 -21.67
CA ASN A 6 2.29 -15.50 -22.59
C ASN A 6 3.46 -15.34 -23.58
N GLU A 7 4.35 -14.38 -23.33
CA GLU A 7 5.57 -14.18 -24.10
C GLU A 7 6.67 -15.12 -23.59
N THR A 8 7.46 -15.65 -24.53
CA THR A 8 8.60 -16.50 -24.19
C THR A 8 9.82 -15.65 -23.90
N HIS A 9 10.38 -15.80 -22.71
CA HIS A 9 11.59 -15.15 -22.27
C HIS A 9 12.76 -16.14 -22.23
N THR A 10 13.87 -15.77 -22.88
CA THR A 10 15.10 -16.59 -23.01
C THR A 10 16.20 -16.23 -22.02
N TYR A 11 15.96 -15.24 -21.16
CA TYR A 11 16.87 -14.87 -20.09
C TYR A 11 16.49 -15.59 -18.79
N TRP A 12 17.47 -15.90 -17.95
CA TRP A 12 17.27 -16.50 -16.63
C TRP A 12 18.34 -15.94 -15.68
N GLY A 13 18.19 -16.06 -14.36
CA GLY A 13 19.34 -15.74 -13.50
C GLY A 13 19.57 -14.25 -13.21
N GLY A 14 18.55 -13.38 -13.13
CA GLY A 14 18.76 -11.94 -12.88
C GLY A 14 19.33 -11.19 -14.09
N SER A 15 19.35 -11.86 -15.24
CA SER A 15 19.69 -11.27 -16.52
C SER A 15 18.63 -10.30 -17.03
N LEU A 16 19.08 -9.23 -17.70
CA LEU A 16 18.18 -8.29 -18.38
C LEU A 16 17.45 -8.99 -19.54
N PRO A 17 16.22 -8.53 -19.85
CA PRO A 17 15.51 -8.95 -21.06
C PRO A 17 16.38 -8.75 -22.31
N GLY A 18 16.45 -9.77 -23.16
CA GLY A 18 17.18 -9.73 -24.43
C GLY A 18 18.68 -10.00 -24.35
N ALA A 19 19.27 -10.13 -23.14
CA ALA A 19 20.70 -10.40 -23.02
C ALA A 19 21.10 -11.81 -23.49
N GLN A 20 20.16 -12.78 -23.50
CA GLN A 20 20.41 -14.19 -23.84
C GLN A 20 21.56 -14.82 -23.04
N LYS A 21 21.73 -14.39 -21.77
CA LYS A 21 22.72 -14.92 -20.83
C LYS A 21 22.06 -15.41 -19.55
N CYS A 22 22.72 -16.32 -18.86
CA CYS A 22 22.39 -16.70 -17.49
C CYS A 22 23.17 -15.83 -16.48
N ALA A 23 22.90 -16.00 -15.18
CA ALA A 23 23.59 -15.28 -14.11
C ALA A 23 25.12 -15.36 -14.25
N CYS A 24 25.63 -16.57 -14.51
CA CYS A 24 27.07 -16.77 -14.64
C CYS A 24 27.70 -16.01 -15.81
N GLY A 25 26.94 -15.87 -16.92
CA GLY A 25 27.40 -15.20 -18.13
C GLY A 25 27.48 -13.69 -17.97
N LEU A 26 26.74 -13.12 -17.03
CA LEU A 26 26.83 -11.72 -16.63
C LEU A 26 27.93 -11.49 -15.60
N GLN A 27 28.13 -12.43 -14.67
CA GLN A 27 29.16 -12.35 -13.64
C GLN A 27 30.56 -12.73 -14.16
N GLY A 28 30.65 -13.33 -15.36
CA GLY A 28 31.91 -13.78 -15.95
C GLY A 28 32.50 -15.00 -15.23
N ASN A 29 31.68 -15.78 -14.53
CA ASN A 29 32.09 -16.92 -13.71
C ASN A 29 31.42 -18.23 -14.14
N CYS A 30 30.94 -18.32 -15.39
CA CYS A 30 30.52 -19.61 -15.93
C CYS A 30 31.70 -20.60 -15.91
N LEU A 31 31.40 -21.87 -15.65
CA LEU A 31 32.42 -22.93 -15.58
C LEU A 31 33.18 -23.10 -16.89
N ASP A 32 32.53 -22.78 -18.00
CA ASP A 32 33.14 -22.72 -19.31
C ASP A 32 33.00 -21.31 -19.88
N SER A 33 34.13 -20.63 -20.02
CA SER A 33 34.21 -19.25 -20.52
C SER A 33 33.75 -19.10 -21.99
N GLN A 34 33.60 -20.20 -22.73
CA GLN A 34 33.09 -20.17 -24.11
C GLN A 34 31.57 -20.04 -24.17
N TYR A 35 30.86 -20.28 -23.06
CA TYR A 35 29.41 -20.30 -23.01
C TYR A 35 28.85 -19.21 -22.08
N HIS A 36 27.58 -18.85 -22.29
CA HIS A 36 26.91 -17.80 -21.51
C HIS A 36 25.92 -18.34 -20.46
N CYS A 37 25.76 -19.66 -20.42
CA CYS A 37 25.00 -20.42 -19.45
C CYS A 37 25.72 -21.74 -19.17
N ASN A 38 25.72 -22.20 -17.91
CA ASN A 38 26.37 -23.46 -17.55
C ASN A 38 25.73 -24.67 -18.24
N CYS A 39 24.43 -24.62 -18.53
CA CYS A 39 23.72 -25.68 -19.25
C CYS A 39 24.21 -25.88 -20.69
N ASP A 40 24.80 -24.86 -21.32
CA ASP A 40 25.24 -24.94 -22.72
C ASP A 40 26.60 -25.65 -22.86
N ALA A 41 27.36 -25.76 -21.78
CA ALA A 41 28.70 -26.34 -21.75
C ALA A 41 28.71 -27.88 -21.81
N ALA A 42 27.55 -28.54 -21.71
CA ALA A 42 27.36 -29.99 -21.83
C ALA A 42 28.34 -30.84 -20.97
N ARG A 43 28.65 -30.37 -19.76
CA ARG A 43 29.53 -31.09 -18.82
C ARG A 43 28.75 -32.10 -18.01
N ASN A 44 29.40 -33.19 -17.62
CA ASN A 44 28.82 -34.23 -16.77
C ASN A 44 28.88 -33.86 -15.27
N GLU A 45 28.58 -32.61 -14.95
CA GLU A 45 28.60 -32.04 -13.59
C GLU A 45 27.32 -31.25 -13.36
N TRP A 46 26.72 -31.39 -12.17
CA TRP A 46 25.54 -30.61 -11.81
C TRP A 46 25.90 -29.16 -11.55
N THR A 47 25.21 -28.25 -12.22
CA THR A 47 25.39 -26.80 -12.09
C THR A 47 24.05 -26.15 -11.76
N SER A 48 24.06 -25.14 -10.88
CA SER A 48 22.83 -24.46 -10.45
C SER A 48 22.96 -22.95 -10.63
N ASP A 49 21.92 -22.36 -11.22
CA ASP A 49 21.73 -20.91 -11.31
C ASP A 49 20.46 -20.54 -10.52
N THR A 50 20.63 -20.21 -9.23
CA THR A 50 19.52 -19.77 -8.36
C THR A 50 19.40 -18.25 -8.40
N VAL A 51 18.20 -17.74 -8.68
CA VAL A 51 17.97 -16.29 -8.70
C VAL A 51 16.53 -15.90 -8.38
N VAL A 52 16.30 -14.60 -8.18
CA VAL A 52 14.98 -13.96 -8.15
C VAL A 52 14.70 -13.26 -9.48
N LEU A 53 13.57 -13.55 -10.11
CA LEU A 53 13.04 -12.74 -11.21
C LEU A 53 12.33 -11.52 -10.61
N SER A 54 12.78 -10.32 -10.98
CA SER A 54 12.31 -9.05 -10.39
C SER A 54 11.60 -8.14 -11.39
N HIS A 55 11.65 -8.45 -12.69
CA HIS A 55 10.92 -7.70 -13.71
C HIS A 55 9.42 -7.98 -13.61
N LYS A 56 8.69 -7.01 -13.04
CA LYS A 56 7.27 -7.16 -12.66
C LYS A 56 6.32 -7.40 -13.83
N GLU A 57 6.61 -6.80 -14.98
CA GLU A 57 5.72 -6.80 -16.14
C GLU A 57 5.37 -8.21 -16.65
N PRO A 58 6.34 -9.12 -16.86
CA PRO A 58 6.07 -10.50 -17.29
C PRO A 58 5.71 -11.48 -16.16
N LEU A 59 5.90 -11.13 -14.89
CA LEU A 59 5.60 -12.04 -13.76
C LEU A 59 4.09 -12.14 -13.47
N PRO A 60 3.60 -13.25 -12.88
CA PRO A 60 4.32 -14.47 -12.46
C PRO A 60 4.83 -15.33 -13.63
N VAL A 61 5.80 -16.20 -13.34
CA VAL A 61 6.17 -17.30 -14.25
C VAL A 61 5.04 -18.33 -14.25
N THR A 62 4.51 -18.65 -15.41
CA THR A 62 3.43 -19.62 -15.61
C THR A 62 3.96 -20.95 -16.16
N GLN A 63 5.09 -20.93 -16.88
CA GLN A 63 5.71 -22.12 -17.44
C GLN A 63 7.24 -21.99 -17.47
N VAL A 64 7.94 -23.05 -17.10
CA VAL A 64 9.39 -23.19 -17.33
C VAL A 64 9.59 -24.13 -18.52
N VAL A 65 10.39 -23.70 -19.49
CA VAL A 65 10.68 -24.47 -20.70
C VAL A 65 12.18 -24.71 -20.71
N MET A 66 12.55 -25.99 -20.65
CA MET A 66 13.92 -26.47 -20.81
C MET A 66 14.07 -27.02 -22.23
N ARG A 67 15.20 -26.74 -22.86
CA ARG A 67 15.55 -27.25 -24.20
C ARG A 67 16.76 -28.17 -24.08
N ASP A 68 17.04 -28.90 -25.15
CA ASP A 68 18.22 -29.76 -25.30
C ASP A 68 18.28 -30.97 -24.34
N THR A 69 17.12 -31.43 -23.85
CA THR A 69 16.99 -32.68 -23.06
C THR A 69 17.02 -33.95 -23.91
N ASP A 70 16.99 -33.83 -25.24
CA ASP A 70 16.92 -34.98 -26.15
C ASP A 70 18.28 -35.67 -26.39
N ARG A 71 19.34 -35.20 -25.73
CA ARG A 71 20.67 -35.82 -25.79
C ARG A 71 20.82 -36.90 -24.72
N PRO A 72 21.59 -37.98 -24.98
CA PRO A 72 21.87 -38.99 -23.97
C PRO A 72 22.47 -38.34 -22.71
N TYR A 73 21.97 -38.72 -21.54
CA TYR A 73 22.44 -38.26 -20.22
C TYR A 73 22.22 -36.77 -19.92
N SER A 74 21.30 -36.10 -20.62
CA SER A 74 20.93 -34.72 -20.31
C SER A 74 19.77 -34.69 -19.31
N GLU A 75 20.05 -34.21 -18.11
CA GLU A 75 19.07 -34.05 -17.04
C GLU A 75 18.96 -32.57 -16.64
N ALA A 76 17.76 -32.12 -16.32
CA ALA A 76 17.53 -30.77 -15.84
C ALA A 76 16.50 -30.81 -14.70
N ALA A 77 16.80 -30.07 -13.63
CA ALA A 77 15.92 -29.90 -12.50
C ALA A 77 15.67 -28.41 -12.27
N TYR A 78 14.44 -28.04 -11.92
CA TYR A 78 14.11 -26.68 -11.51
C TYR A 78 13.21 -26.67 -10.29
N ALA A 79 13.37 -25.62 -9.48
CA ALA A 79 12.43 -25.24 -8.45
C ALA A 79 12.02 -23.79 -8.70
N LEU A 80 10.72 -23.55 -8.83
CA LEU A 80 10.16 -22.21 -8.94
C LEU A 80 9.52 -21.85 -7.59
N GLY A 81 10.06 -20.84 -6.92
CA GLY A 81 9.46 -20.32 -5.70
C GLY A 81 8.15 -19.56 -5.97
N PRO A 82 7.36 -19.28 -4.92
CA PRO A 82 6.13 -18.49 -5.07
C PRO A 82 6.45 -17.08 -5.59
N LEU A 83 5.52 -16.48 -6.34
CA LEU A 83 5.59 -15.06 -6.65
C LEU A 83 5.53 -14.25 -5.35
N LEU A 84 6.61 -13.56 -5.01
CA LEU A 84 6.64 -12.66 -3.86
C LEU A 84 6.15 -11.27 -4.29
N CYS A 85 4.86 -11.02 -4.07
CA CYS A 85 4.27 -9.69 -4.26
C CYS A 85 4.51 -8.83 -3.00
N SER A 86 5.37 -7.83 -3.10
CA SER A 86 5.31 -6.68 -2.19
C SER A 86 4.32 -5.68 -2.77
N GLY A 87 3.18 -5.45 -2.10
CA GLY A 87 2.30 -4.32 -2.43
C GLY A 87 3.08 -3.00 -2.38
N ASP A 88 2.53 -1.92 -2.93
CA ASP A 88 3.09 -0.62 -2.60
C ASP A 88 2.94 -0.45 -1.08
N ASN A 89 4.06 -0.35 -0.36
CA ASN A 89 4.01 -0.20 1.09
C ASN A 89 3.13 1.00 1.49
N SER A 90 2.92 2.00 0.61
CA SER A 90 2.05 3.14 0.85
C SER A 90 0.55 2.85 0.89
N PHE A 91 -0.01 2.02 0.01
CA PHE A 91 -1.47 1.84 -0.04
C PHE A 91 -1.97 0.99 1.11
N TRP A 92 -1.20 0.02 1.58
CA TRP A 92 -1.61 -0.84 2.70
C TRP A 92 -1.30 -0.25 4.06
N ASN A 93 -0.32 0.66 4.13
CA ASN A 93 0.04 1.40 5.33
C ASN A 93 -1.17 2.11 5.93
N SER A 94 -1.71 1.52 6.99
CA SER A 94 -2.93 1.95 7.66
C SER A 94 -2.85 1.77 9.17
N ALA A 95 -3.67 2.53 9.87
CA ALA A 95 -3.86 2.43 11.31
C ALA A 95 -5.35 2.50 11.66
N SER A 96 -5.74 1.73 12.67
CA SER A 96 -7.08 1.68 13.23
C SER A 96 -7.11 2.36 14.58
N PHE A 97 -7.93 3.40 14.71
CA PHE A 97 -8.11 4.18 15.93
C PHE A 97 -9.35 3.67 16.67
N ASN A 98 -9.14 3.10 17.85
CA ASN A 98 -10.18 2.38 18.58
C ASN A 98 -10.81 3.23 19.70
N THR A 99 -10.18 4.33 20.10
CA THR A 99 -10.70 5.25 21.12
C THR A 99 -10.58 6.70 20.68
N GLU A 100 -11.53 7.56 21.06
CA GLU A 100 -11.51 9.00 20.72
C GLU A 100 -10.33 9.76 21.34
N THR A 101 -9.62 9.13 22.27
CA THR A 101 -8.44 9.67 22.95
C THR A 101 -7.12 9.17 22.35
N SER A 102 -7.18 8.18 21.45
CA SER A 102 -6.02 7.62 20.76
C SER A 102 -5.58 8.53 19.60
N TYR A 103 -4.27 8.58 19.33
CA TYR A 103 -3.70 9.34 18.23
C TYR A 103 -2.28 8.85 17.93
N LEU A 104 -1.85 8.99 16.69
CA LEU A 104 -0.44 8.88 16.32
C LEU A 104 0.18 10.28 16.31
N HIS A 105 1.46 10.38 16.68
CA HIS A 105 2.20 11.64 16.58
C HIS A 105 3.39 11.51 15.63
N PHE A 106 3.60 12.54 14.81
CA PHE A 106 4.72 12.65 13.88
C PHE A 106 5.46 13.98 14.09
N PRO A 107 6.68 14.13 13.54
CA PRO A 107 7.34 15.42 13.52
C PRO A 107 6.45 16.52 12.94
N THR A 108 6.69 17.75 13.37
CA THR A 108 5.94 18.93 12.92
C THR A 108 5.88 19.00 11.39
N PHE A 109 4.68 19.22 10.87
CA PHE A 109 4.44 19.34 9.45
C PHE A 109 5.09 20.62 8.90
N ARG A 110 5.86 20.48 7.82
CA ARG A 110 6.56 21.58 7.15
C ARG A 110 5.78 22.04 5.92
N GLY A 111 4.80 22.91 6.13
CA GLY A 111 3.90 23.41 5.08
C GLY A 111 3.76 24.94 5.06
N GLU A 112 4.85 25.68 5.26
CA GLU A 112 4.81 27.13 5.51
C GLU A 112 4.06 27.92 4.42
N LEU A 113 4.41 27.71 3.14
CA LEU A 113 3.79 28.40 1.99
C LEU A 113 2.82 27.52 1.20
N SER A 114 2.98 26.20 1.28
CA SER A 114 2.12 25.24 0.63
C SER A 114 1.99 23.98 1.48
N ALA A 115 0.79 23.41 1.50
CA ALA A 115 0.50 22.14 2.15
C ALA A 115 -0.30 21.27 1.18
N ASP A 116 0.12 20.02 1.01
CA ASP A 116 -0.62 18.96 0.34
C ASP A 116 -0.83 17.83 1.34
N VAL A 117 -2.08 17.41 1.52
CA VAL A 117 -2.46 16.31 2.42
C VAL A 117 -3.40 15.39 1.68
N SER A 118 -3.02 14.10 1.57
CA SER A 118 -3.89 13.08 0.98
C SER A 118 -3.90 11.80 1.80
N PHE A 119 -5.07 11.20 1.95
CA PHE A 119 -5.26 9.94 2.68
C PHE A 119 -6.62 9.33 2.36
N PHE A 120 -6.77 8.05 2.71
CA PHE A 120 -8.08 7.40 2.76
C PHE A 120 -8.54 7.25 4.20
N PHE A 121 -9.85 7.37 4.43
CA PHE A 121 -10.47 7.03 5.72
C PHE A 121 -11.63 6.07 5.56
N LYS A 122 -11.92 5.31 6.62
CA LYS A 122 -13.09 4.43 6.74
C LYS A 122 -13.64 4.52 8.16
N THR A 123 -14.93 4.82 8.33
CA THR A 123 -15.54 4.97 9.66
C THR A 123 -17.04 4.69 9.65
N THR A 124 -17.59 4.45 10.84
CA THR A 124 -19.02 4.50 11.16
C THR A 124 -19.35 5.64 12.14
N ALA A 125 -18.33 6.29 12.70
CA ALA A 125 -18.49 7.39 13.64
C ALA A 125 -19.04 8.64 12.93
N PRO A 126 -19.86 9.47 13.61
CA PRO A 126 -20.49 10.62 12.98
C PRO A 126 -19.56 11.81 12.76
N SER A 127 -18.43 11.86 13.47
CA SER A 127 -17.44 12.93 13.38
C SER A 127 -16.08 12.47 13.92
N GLY A 128 -15.03 13.23 13.65
CA GLY A 128 -13.69 12.99 14.20
C GLY A 128 -12.58 13.72 13.45
N VAL A 129 -11.51 14.09 14.18
CA VAL A 129 -10.35 14.78 13.60
C VAL A 129 -9.34 13.78 13.01
N PHE A 130 -9.07 13.93 11.71
CA PHE A 130 -8.13 13.07 10.98
C PHE A 130 -6.68 13.50 11.20
N VAL A 131 -6.42 14.81 11.07
CA VAL A 131 -5.08 15.39 11.11
C VAL A 131 -5.15 16.74 11.80
N GLU A 132 -4.24 17.01 12.72
CA GLU A 132 -4.10 18.30 13.40
C GLU A 132 -2.63 18.63 13.64
N ASN A 133 -2.22 19.85 13.30
CA ASN A 133 -0.97 20.42 13.78
C ASN A 133 -1.25 21.84 14.28
N LEU A 134 -0.70 22.18 15.44
CA LEU A 134 -0.88 23.48 16.07
C LEU A 134 0.42 24.31 16.01
N GLY A 135 0.25 25.62 15.94
CA GLY A 135 1.21 26.67 16.19
C GLY A 135 0.84 27.44 17.46
N ILE A 136 1.27 28.71 17.55
CA ILE A 136 0.87 29.59 18.66
C ILE A 136 -0.55 30.12 18.41
N THR A 137 -0.76 30.74 17.25
CA THR A 137 -2.05 31.19 16.72
C THR A 137 -2.50 30.29 15.58
N ASP A 138 -1.53 29.80 14.82
CA ASP A 138 -1.74 29.09 13.58
C ASP A 138 -2.17 27.65 13.84
N PHE A 139 -2.93 27.08 12.91
CA PHE A 139 -3.20 25.65 12.93
C PHE A 139 -3.55 25.14 11.53
N ILE A 140 -3.52 23.83 11.37
CA ILE A 140 -4.08 23.12 10.23
C ILE A 140 -4.84 21.90 10.74
N ARG A 141 -6.06 21.69 10.25
CA ARG A 141 -6.95 20.60 10.67
C ARG A 141 -7.76 20.05 9.50
N LEU A 142 -7.83 18.72 9.43
CA LEU A 142 -8.77 17.99 8.57
C LEU A 142 -9.65 17.12 9.46
N GLU A 143 -10.97 17.20 9.27
CA GLU A 143 -11.92 16.46 10.08
C GLU A 143 -13.17 16.03 9.30
N LEU A 144 -13.78 14.95 9.77
CA LEU A 144 -15.18 14.65 9.48
C LEU A 144 -16.00 15.50 10.45
N HIS A 145 -16.58 16.60 9.97
CA HIS A 145 -17.35 17.50 10.81
C HIS A 145 -18.71 16.88 11.15
N THR A 146 -19.40 16.37 10.13
CA THR A 146 -20.67 15.66 10.25
C THR A 146 -20.63 14.44 9.34
N PRO A 147 -21.58 13.49 9.44
CA PRO A 147 -21.58 12.30 8.59
C PRO A 147 -21.48 12.58 7.10
N ALA A 148 -21.93 13.74 6.62
CA ALA A 148 -21.94 14.10 5.20
C ALA A 148 -20.95 15.23 4.84
N GLU A 149 -20.12 15.68 5.77
CA GLU A 149 -19.26 16.86 5.59
C GLU A 149 -17.83 16.59 6.06
N VAL A 150 -16.89 16.72 5.13
CA VAL A 150 -15.46 16.78 5.44
C VAL A 150 -15.01 18.23 5.33
N THR A 151 -14.23 18.67 6.30
CA THR A 151 -13.83 20.05 6.47
C THR A 151 -12.31 20.15 6.57
N PHE A 152 -11.75 21.08 5.82
CA PHE A 152 -10.36 21.52 5.91
C PHE A 152 -10.31 22.93 6.48
N SER A 153 -9.69 23.11 7.64
CA SER A 153 -9.55 24.41 8.29
C SER A 153 -8.11 24.72 8.66
N PHE A 154 -7.76 26.00 8.60
CA PHE A 154 -6.45 26.50 8.99
C PHE A 154 -6.51 27.96 9.40
N ASP A 155 -5.54 28.39 10.19
CA ASP A 155 -5.30 29.80 10.54
C ASP A 155 -3.81 30.10 10.34
N VAL A 156 -3.50 31.25 9.75
CA VAL A 156 -2.14 31.76 9.50
C VAL A 156 -1.88 33.12 10.16
N GLY A 157 -2.63 33.42 11.21
CA GLY A 157 -2.50 34.62 12.04
C GLY A 157 -3.47 35.75 11.68
N ASN A 158 -4.35 35.56 10.70
CA ASN A 158 -5.36 36.53 10.28
C ASN A 158 -6.79 35.99 10.35
N GLY A 159 -7.00 34.88 11.05
CA GLY A 159 -8.30 34.27 11.29
C GLY A 159 -8.50 32.96 10.54
N GLN A 160 -9.46 32.19 11.04
CA GLN A 160 -9.77 30.86 10.52
C GLN A 160 -10.33 30.93 9.09
N CYS A 161 -9.69 30.17 8.20
CA CYS A 161 -10.18 29.86 6.87
C CYS A 161 -10.68 28.40 6.84
N GLU A 162 -11.76 28.14 6.10
CA GLU A 162 -12.40 26.82 6.06
C GLU A 162 -12.90 26.47 4.65
N VAL A 163 -12.72 25.21 4.26
CA VAL A 163 -13.23 24.61 3.02
C VAL A 163 -13.97 23.33 3.36
N THR A 164 -15.24 23.23 2.99
CA THR A 164 -16.08 22.06 3.28
C THR A 164 -16.59 21.42 2.00
N VAL A 165 -16.42 20.10 1.90
CA VAL A 165 -17.07 19.27 0.88
C VAL A 165 -18.27 18.58 1.51
N ARG A 166 -19.46 18.83 0.94
CA ARG A 166 -20.72 18.19 1.34
C ARG A 166 -21.08 17.09 0.35
N SER A 167 -21.44 15.92 0.87
CA SER A 167 -21.91 14.78 0.07
C SER A 167 -23.43 14.61 0.19
N PRO A 168 -24.12 14.18 -0.88
CA PRO A 168 -25.53 13.78 -0.79
C PRO A 168 -25.76 12.55 0.09
N THR A 169 -24.75 11.69 0.23
CA THR A 169 -24.78 10.49 1.08
C THR A 169 -23.72 10.56 2.17
N PRO A 170 -23.98 10.05 3.39
CA PRO A 170 -22.98 10.05 4.45
C PRO A 170 -21.70 9.29 4.08
N PHE A 171 -20.55 9.80 4.55
CA PHE A 171 -19.21 9.21 4.47
C PHE A 171 -18.91 8.22 5.60
N ASN A 172 -19.76 8.13 6.62
CA ASN A 172 -19.61 7.17 7.71
C ASN A 172 -20.28 5.82 7.38
N ASP A 173 -20.15 5.39 6.13
CA ASP A 173 -20.83 4.20 5.57
C ASP A 173 -19.97 2.92 5.68
N ASN A 174 -18.88 2.96 6.44
CA ASN A 174 -17.89 1.90 6.56
C ASN A 174 -17.21 1.50 5.23
N ARG A 175 -17.09 2.43 4.27
CA ARG A 175 -16.28 2.28 3.06
C ARG A 175 -15.10 3.25 3.07
N TRP A 176 -14.13 2.97 2.20
CA TRP A 176 -12.97 3.84 2.03
C TRP A 176 -13.35 5.07 1.21
N HIS A 177 -13.09 6.24 1.79
CA HIS A 177 -13.22 7.54 1.13
C HIS A 177 -11.86 8.19 0.99
N HIS A 178 -11.59 8.83 -0.14
CA HIS A 178 -10.31 9.49 -0.44
C HIS A 178 -10.42 10.99 -0.21
N VAL A 179 -9.54 11.55 0.62
CA VAL A 179 -9.47 12.99 0.87
C VAL A 179 -8.19 13.53 0.25
N ARG A 180 -8.31 14.65 -0.48
CA ARG A 180 -7.19 15.48 -0.94
C ARG A 180 -7.45 16.92 -0.52
N ALA A 181 -6.55 17.48 0.24
CA ALA A 181 -6.59 18.87 0.67
C ALA A 181 -5.28 19.55 0.29
N GLU A 182 -5.38 20.68 -0.38
CA GLU A 182 -4.23 21.48 -0.74
C GLU A 182 -4.41 22.92 -0.26
N ARG A 183 -3.32 23.54 0.13
CA ARG A 183 -3.24 24.97 0.45
C ARG A 183 -2.02 25.53 -0.23
N ASN A 184 -2.16 26.69 -0.85
CA ASN A 184 -1.05 27.51 -1.30
C ASN A 184 -1.31 28.97 -0.90
N VAL A 185 -0.45 29.89 -1.33
CA VAL A 185 -0.55 31.32 -0.98
C VAL A 185 -1.77 32.03 -1.59
N LYS A 186 -2.44 31.43 -2.58
CA LYS A 186 -3.59 32.02 -3.29
C LYS A 186 -4.91 31.43 -2.84
N GLU A 187 -4.95 30.14 -2.53
CA GLU A 187 -6.17 29.42 -2.24
C GLU A 187 -5.94 28.13 -1.45
N ALA A 188 -7.02 27.61 -0.89
CA ALA A 188 -7.12 26.27 -0.35
C ALA A 188 -8.20 25.47 -1.09
N THR A 189 -7.93 24.21 -1.35
CA THR A 189 -8.82 23.29 -2.05
C THR A 189 -9.07 22.04 -1.20
N LEU A 190 -10.27 21.48 -1.34
CA LEU A 190 -10.64 20.21 -0.74
C LEU A 190 -11.41 19.39 -1.78
N GLN A 191 -11.04 18.12 -1.90
CA GLN A 191 -11.77 17.13 -2.69
C GLN A 191 -11.95 15.86 -1.84
N VAL A 192 -13.15 15.30 -1.89
CA VAL A 192 -13.45 13.99 -1.31
C VAL A 192 -14.01 13.09 -2.40
N ASP A 193 -13.42 11.92 -2.56
CA ASP A 193 -13.71 10.97 -3.63
C ASP A 193 -13.67 11.62 -5.03
N GLN A 194 -14.74 11.43 -5.80
CA GLN A 194 -14.96 12.02 -7.12
C GLN A 194 -15.95 13.20 -7.05
N LEU A 195 -16.25 13.71 -5.85
CA LEU A 195 -17.10 14.89 -5.70
C LEU A 195 -16.39 16.13 -6.26
N PRO A 196 -17.15 17.15 -6.71
CA PRO A 196 -16.56 18.40 -7.18
C PRO A 196 -15.68 19.04 -6.11
N SER A 197 -14.46 19.42 -6.49
CA SER A 197 -13.55 20.12 -5.61
C SER A 197 -14.14 21.46 -5.16
N LYS A 198 -13.88 21.83 -3.92
CA LYS A 198 -14.24 23.12 -3.32
C LYS A 198 -12.98 23.92 -3.09
N THR A 199 -13.07 25.22 -3.38
CA THR A 199 -11.93 26.14 -3.31
C THR A 199 -12.32 27.37 -2.50
N GLN A 200 -11.41 27.83 -1.67
CA GLN A 200 -11.52 29.07 -0.91
C GLN A 200 -10.28 29.92 -1.19
N ALA A 201 -10.49 31.16 -1.64
CA ALA A 201 -9.39 32.09 -1.85
C ALA A 201 -8.74 32.47 -0.52
N ALA A 202 -7.42 32.64 -0.53
CA ALA A 202 -6.67 33.15 0.61
C ALA A 202 -7.08 34.60 0.90
N PRO A 203 -7.11 35.02 2.19
CA PRO A 203 -7.37 36.42 2.53
C PRO A 203 -6.34 37.36 1.91
N ALA A 204 -6.75 38.59 1.59
CA ALA A 204 -5.91 39.57 0.90
C ALA A 204 -4.74 40.10 1.75
N ASP A 205 -4.73 39.84 3.05
CA ASP A 205 -3.90 40.54 4.05
C ASP A 205 -2.41 40.11 4.09
N GLY A 206 -1.89 39.43 3.06
CA GLY A 206 -0.47 39.12 2.91
C GLY A 206 0.13 38.12 3.92
N HIS A 207 -0.60 37.77 4.99
CA HIS A 207 -0.27 36.69 5.91
C HIS A 207 -0.47 35.34 5.21
N ALA A 208 0.62 34.76 4.70
CA ALA A 208 0.59 33.53 3.93
C ALA A 208 1.35 32.37 4.59
N ARG A 209 2.13 32.64 5.64
CA ARG A 209 3.03 31.66 6.26
C ARG A 209 2.32 30.93 7.39
N LEU A 210 2.21 29.62 7.26
CA LEU A 210 1.69 28.72 8.30
C LEU A 210 2.82 28.31 9.24
N GLN A 211 2.83 28.82 10.47
CA GLN A 211 3.87 28.61 11.47
C GLN A 211 3.45 27.60 12.54
N LEU A 212 3.77 26.32 12.29
CA LEU A 212 3.46 25.21 13.19
C LEU A 212 4.65 24.90 14.10
N ASN A 213 4.38 24.55 15.36
CA ASN A 213 5.42 24.22 16.34
C ASN A 213 5.13 22.97 17.18
N SER A 214 3.88 22.48 17.20
CA SER A 214 3.55 21.22 17.85
C SER A 214 3.97 20.02 17.00
N GLN A 215 3.96 18.84 17.60
CA GLN A 215 3.93 17.60 16.82
C GLN A 215 2.64 17.54 15.98
N LEU A 216 2.69 16.79 14.89
CA LEU A 216 1.52 16.49 14.09
C LEU A 216 0.75 15.35 14.76
N PHE A 217 -0.55 15.53 14.97
CA PHE A 217 -1.47 14.52 15.47
C PHE A 217 -2.26 13.92 14.30
N VAL A 218 -2.37 12.59 14.28
CA VAL A 218 -3.15 11.83 13.29
C VAL A 218 -4.15 10.95 14.04
N GLY A 219 -5.41 10.99 13.61
CA GLY A 219 -6.54 10.31 14.24
C GLY A 219 -6.99 10.90 15.59
N GLY A 220 -6.44 12.04 15.99
CA GLY A 220 -6.82 12.71 17.22
C GLY A 220 -6.27 14.12 17.32
N THR A 221 -6.39 14.70 18.52
CA THR A 221 -6.06 16.09 18.79
C THR A 221 -5.13 16.20 20.00
N ALA A 222 -4.45 17.35 20.12
CA ALA A 222 -3.61 17.63 21.29
C ALA A 222 -4.40 17.60 22.61
N THR A 223 -5.70 17.94 22.56
CA THR A 223 -6.59 17.94 23.74
C THR A 223 -7.19 16.57 24.05
N ARG A 224 -6.95 15.56 23.20
CA ARG A 224 -7.55 14.21 23.29
C ARG A 224 -9.08 14.24 23.32
N GLN A 225 -9.65 15.18 22.60
CA GLN A 225 -11.10 15.29 22.40
C GLN A 225 -11.42 15.25 20.92
N ARG A 226 -12.60 14.70 20.57
CA ARG A 226 -13.07 14.58 19.19
C ARG A 226 -12.11 13.79 18.29
N GLY A 227 -11.38 12.82 18.86
CA GLY A 227 -10.52 11.96 18.07
C GLY A 227 -11.31 11.09 17.11
N PHE A 228 -10.66 10.70 16.02
CA PHE A 228 -11.26 9.89 14.99
C PHE A 228 -11.36 8.43 15.44
N LEU A 229 -12.49 7.81 15.18
CA LEU A 229 -12.70 6.37 15.32
C LEU A 229 -12.82 5.75 13.94
N GLY A 230 -12.03 4.72 13.65
CA GLY A 230 -12.01 4.09 12.33
C GLY A 230 -10.60 3.92 11.80
N CYS A 231 -10.45 3.83 10.48
CA CYS A 231 -9.14 3.60 9.86
C CYS A 231 -8.68 4.79 9.02
N ILE A 232 -7.39 5.09 9.07
CA ILE A 232 -6.70 6.00 8.13
C ILE A 232 -5.65 5.19 7.37
N ARG A 233 -5.48 5.47 6.08
CA ARG A 233 -4.57 4.73 5.20
C ARG A 233 -3.90 5.62 4.17
N SER A 234 -2.68 5.28 3.78
CA SER A 234 -1.91 5.96 2.74
C SER A 234 -1.79 7.48 2.99
N LEU A 235 -1.58 7.88 4.25
CA LEU A 235 -1.41 9.28 4.60
C LEU A 235 -0.10 9.83 4.00
N ARG A 236 -0.25 10.87 3.19
CA ARG A 236 0.84 11.62 2.58
C ARG A 236 0.74 13.10 2.94
N LEU A 237 1.90 13.68 3.21
CA LEU A 237 2.06 15.11 3.46
C LEU A 237 3.15 15.65 2.56
N ASN A 238 2.82 16.59 1.67
CA ASN A 238 3.72 17.13 0.65
C ASN A 238 4.41 16.01 -0.15
N GLY A 239 3.64 14.99 -0.56
CA GLY A 239 4.13 13.80 -1.25
C GLY A 239 4.86 12.75 -0.38
N LEU A 240 5.28 13.08 0.85
CA LEU A 240 5.94 12.14 1.77
C LEU A 240 4.90 11.23 2.45
N ALA A 241 5.01 9.92 2.26
CA ALA A 241 4.20 8.95 2.97
C ALA A 241 4.68 8.80 4.43
N LEU A 242 3.75 8.92 5.39
CA LEU A 242 4.03 8.69 6.81
C LEU A 242 3.76 7.24 7.18
N ASP A 243 4.69 6.57 7.86
CA ASP A 243 4.50 5.17 8.29
C ASP A 243 3.54 5.10 9.49
N LEU A 244 2.27 4.78 9.21
CA LEU A 244 1.20 4.67 10.19
C LEU A 244 1.29 3.33 10.92
N GLU A 245 1.62 2.24 10.22
CA GLU A 245 1.69 0.89 10.79
C GLU A 245 2.79 0.79 11.85
N GLU A 246 4.02 1.20 11.52
CA GLU A 246 5.13 1.20 12.48
C GLU A 246 4.77 2.03 13.71
N ARG A 247 4.17 3.20 13.49
CA ARG A 247 3.78 4.09 14.59
C ARG A 247 2.67 3.52 15.45
N ALA A 248 1.70 2.84 14.84
CA ALA A 248 0.60 2.17 15.54
C ALA A 248 1.11 1.03 16.43
N THR A 249 2.12 0.25 16.01
CA THR A 249 2.66 -0.85 16.85
C THR A 249 3.15 -0.40 18.22
N MET A 250 3.57 0.86 18.34
CA MET A 250 4.10 1.45 19.58
C MET A 250 3.07 2.29 20.34
N THR A 251 1.83 2.42 19.85
CA THR A 251 0.85 3.37 20.36
C THR A 251 -0.38 2.66 20.94
N PRO A 252 -0.63 2.74 22.26
CA PRO A 252 -1.83 2.16 22.85
C PRO A 252 -3.12 2.74 22.27
N GLY A 253 -4.10 1.87 21.99
CA GLY A 253 -5.40 2.27 21.44
C GLY A 253 -5.41 2.48 19.92
N VAL A 254 -4.27 2.28 19.26
CA VAL A 254 -4.15 2.29 17.80
C VAL A 254 -3.55 0.96 17.34
N ASP A 255 -4.23 0.26 16.43
CA ASP A 255 -3.74 -1.01 15.87
C ASP A 255 -3.18 -0.80 14.46
N PRO A 256 -2.10 -1.50 14.08
CA PRO A 256 -1.61 -1.50 12.70
C PRO A 256 -2.61 -2.21 11.77
N GLY A 257 -2.78 -1.68 10.56
CA GLY A 257 -3.73 -2.21 9.59
C GLY A 257 -5.15 -1.67 9.78
N CYS A 258 -6.10 -2.24 9.04
CA CYS A 258 -7.52 -1.94 9.18
C CYS A 258 -8.38 -3.21 9.09
N PRO A 259 -9.17 -3.57 10.12
CA PRO A 259 -9.94 -4.80 10.11
C PRO A 259 -11.11 -4.75 9.11
N GLY A 260 -11.63 -5.95 8.80
CA GLY A 260 -12.80 -6.15 7.95
C GLY A 260 -12.47 -6.51 6.50
N HIS A 261 -11.24 -6.96 6.21
CA HIS A 261 -10.89 -7.43 4.88
C HIS A 261 -11.70 -8.68 4.50
N CYS A 262 -12.02 -9.57 5.44
CA CYS A 262 -12.84 -10.75 5.15
C CYS A 262 -14.29 -10.40 4.79
N SER A 263 -14.84 -9.30 5.30
CA SER A 263 -16.17 -8.84 4.88
C SER A 263 -16.17 -8.36 3.43
N SER A 264 -15.09 -7.74 2.96
CA SER A 264 -14.97 -7.26 1.57
C SER A 264 -14.46 -8.32 0.60
N TYR A 265 -13.45 -9.09 0.99
CA TYR A 265 -12.67 -9.98 0.14
C TYR A 265 -12.84 -11.46 0.48
N GLY A 266 -13.57 -11.81 1.55
CA GLY A 266 -13.71 -13.20 1.97
C GLY A 266 -14.37 -14.11 0.92
N HIS A 267 -15.13 -13.51 -0.01
CA HIS A 267 -15.69 -14.22 -1.17
C HIS A 267 -14.63 -14.78 -2.13
N LEU A 268 -13.38 -14.31 -2.05
CA LEU A 268 -12.24 -14.84 -2.80
C LEU A 268 -11.76 -16.19 -2.25
N CYS A 269 -12.20 -16.61 -1.05
CA CYS A 269 -11.90 -17.95 -0.54
C CYS A 269 -12.92 -18.94 -1.11
N HIS A 270 -12.50 -19.73 -2.10
CA HIS A 270 -13.35 -20.67 -2.81
C HIS A 270 -13.49 -22.00 -2.08
N ASN A 271 -14.41 -22.85 -2.57
CA ASN A 271 -14.55 -24.26 -2.17
C ASN A 271 -14.67 -24.52 -0.66
N GLY A 272 -15.35 -23.62 0.05
CA GLY A 272 -15.54 -23.74 1.50
C GLY A 272 -14.32 -23.35 2.34
N GLY A 273 -13.29 -22.76 1.74
CA GLY A 273 -12.15 -22.18 2.44
C GLY A 273 -12.58 -21.06 3.40
N ARG A 274 -11.99 -21.03 4.60
CA ARG A 274 -12.32 -20.04 5.62
C ARG A 274 -11.44 -18.80 5.50
N CYS A 275 -12.05 -17.62 5.31
CA CYS A 275 -11.30 -16.38 5.32
C CYS A 275 -10.71 -16.06 6.71
N ARG A 276 -9.45 -15.65 6.74
CA ARG A 276 -8.70 -15.18 7.91
C ARG A 276 -8.17 -13.78 7.66
N GLU A 277 -8.46 -12.87 8.58
CA GLU A 277 -7.97 -11.49 8.57
C GLU A 277 -6.45 -11.44 8.71
N ARG A 278 -5.83 -10.50 8.00
CA ARG A 278 -4.44 -10.09 8.23
C ARG A 278 -4.37 -8.57 8.32
N PRO A 279 -3.30 -8.00 8.92
CA PRO A 279 -3.10 -6.55 8.92
C PRO A 279 -3.13 -5.93 7.52
N ARG A 280 -2.69 -6.71 6.52
CA ARG A 280 -2.72 -6.36 5.09
C ARG A 280 -3.51 -7.40 4.30
N GLY A 281 -4.82 -7.26 4.23
CA GLY A 281 -5.69 -8.10 3.40
C GLY A 281 -6.17 -9.39 4.09
N ILE A 282 -6.31 -10.47 3.31
CA ILE A 282 -6.86 -11.74 3.78
C ILE A 282 -5.92 -12.92 3.48
N THR A 283 -6.14 -14.03 4.16
CA THR A 283 -5.70 -15.35 3.71
C THR A 283 -6.83 -16.36 3.80
N CYS A 284 -6.85 -17.32 2.89
CA CYS A 284 -7.81 -18.41 2.91
C CYS A 284 -7.22 -19.63 3.62
N ASP A 285 -7.94 -20.13 4.61
CA ASP A 285 -7.64 -21.37 5.33
C ASP A 285 -8.39 -22.51 4.66
N CYS A 286 -7.66 -23.29 3.85
CA CYS A 286 -8.19 -24.40 3.07
C CYS A 286 -8.16 -25.74 3.82
N ALA A 287 -7.76 -25.78 5.09
CA ALA A 287 -7.59 -27.03 5.83
C ALA A 287 -8.89 -27.85 5.99
N VAL A 288 -10.04 -27.22 5.78
CA VAL A 288 -11.37 -27.85 5.81
C VAL A 288 -11.95 -28.11 4.43
N SER A 289 -11.19 -27.91 3.35
CA SER A 289 -11.60 -28.21 1.98
C SER A 289 -10.70 -29.28 1.33
N ALA A 290 -11.15 -29.85 0.21
CA ALA A 290 -10.36 -30.75 -0.63
C ALA A 290 -9.47 -29.99 -1.64
N TYR A 291 -9.22 -28.71 -1.36
CA TYR A 291 -8.51 -27.79 -2.23
C TYR A 291 -7.37 -27.10 -1.47
N ASP A 292 -6.37 -26.65 -2.20
CA ASP A 292 -5.21 -25.92 -1.72
C ASP A 292 -5.02 -24.64 -2.57
N GLY A 293 -3.95 -23.92 -2.30
CA GLY A 293 -3.61 -22.66 -2.94
C GLY A 293 -4.14 -21.45 -2.16
N PRO A 294 -3.71 -20.24 -2.55
CA PRO A 294 -3.96 -19.01 -1.79
C PRO A 294 -5.45 -18.66 -1.63
N PHE A 295 -6.29 -19.17 -2.53
CA PHE A 295 -7.73 -18.93 -2.61
C PHE A 295 -8.55 -20.23 -2.57
N CYS A 296 -7.91 -21.36 -2.23
CA CYS A 296 -8.53 -22.69 -2.18
C CYS A 296 -9.16 -23.16 -3.51
N GLU A 297 -8.48 -22.90 -4.63
CA GLU A 297 -8.94 -23.22 -5.98
C GLU A 297 -8.24 -24.45 -6.58
N SER A 298 -7.09 -24.84 -6.04
CA SER A 298 -6.28 -25.95 -6.58
C SER A 298 -6.76 -27.26 -5.98
N GLU A 299 -7.32 -28.17 -6.77
CA GLU A 299 -7.78 -29.46 -6.27
C GLU A 299 -6.59 -30.29 -5.74
N ILE A 300 -6.74 -30.90 -4.57
CA ILE A 300 -5.74 -31.83 -4.03
C ILE A 300 -5.99 -33.19 -4.70
N SER A 301 -5.37 -33.41 -5.86
CA SER A 301 -5.45 -34.72 -6.52
C SER A 301 -4.70 -35.77 -5.69
N ALA A 302 -5.42 -36.73 -5.13
CA ALA A 302 -4.83 -37.93 -4.57
C ALA A 302 -4.80 -39.03 -5.65
N TYR A 303 -3.59 -39.39 -6.11
CA TYR A 303 -3.39 -40.54 -6.98
C TYR A 303 -3.30 -41.80 -6.12
N PHE A 304 -4.38 -42.56 -6.06
CA PHE A 304 -4.37 -43.91 -5.47
C PHE A 304 -4.06 -44.90 -6.59
N GLY A 305 -2.77 -45.20 -6.76
CA GLY A 305 -2.27 -46.26 -7.64
C GLY A 305 -2.40 -47.64 -7.01
#